data_AF-E3KKS1-F1
#
_entry.id   AF-E3KKS1-F1
#
_cell.length_a   1.000
_cell.length_b   1.000
_cell.length_c   1.000
_cell.angle_alpha   90.00
_cell.angle_beta   90.00
_cell.angle_gamma   90.00
#
_symmetry.space_group_name_H-M   'P 1'
#
loop_
_entity.id
_entity.type
_entity.pdbx_description
1 polymer ?
#
loop_
_entity_poly.entity_id
_entity_poly.type
_entity_poly.pdbx_seq_one_letter_code
_entity_poly.pdbx_strand_id
1 'polypeptide(L)'
;MKNNVKATILAFKLAQARILDSKRKFEEASKKYHKISFTANLDKEEQESCLLPAVVCGVLAPAGPNRNRLLTNLFQDERSVNLLDYKILSKMALGPIIQDNENEMVEFEKHLKAHQLAKLSNMLEVLDDEEENSAAKMMITTERRPLKKGPENMFNWVVMQHNLLPAIKIMARTMIQENRLKALINRVNKLITFKNPSNALEEDVVVGNVAAASIAVGESGNTK
;
A
#
# COMPACT_ATOMS: atom_id res chain seq x y z
N MET A 1 18.57 -17.62 -38.44
CA MET A 1 18.73 -18.23 -37.09
C MET A 1 18.71 -17.23 -35.93
N LYS A 2 19.48 -16.12 -35.95
CA LYS A 2 19.53 -15.14 -34.83
C LYS A 2 18.17 -14.52 -34.43
N ASN A 3 17.23 -14.36 -35.37
CA ASN A 3 15.90 -13.78 -35.08
C ASN A 3 14.98 -14.75 -34.33
N ASN A 4 15.10 -16.06 -34.59
CA ASN A 4 14.26 -17.08 -33.95
C ASN A 4 14.61 -17.20 -32.45
N VAL A 5 15.91 -17.21 -32.13
CA VAL A 5 16.40 -17.22 -30.74
C VAL A 5 15.91 -16.00 -29.93
N LYS A 6 15.90 -14.81 -30.54
CA LYS A 6 15.39 -13.59 -29.89
C LYS A 6 13.89 -13.66 -29.61
N ALA A 7 13.10 -14.19 -30.55
CA ALA A 7 11.67 -14.39 -30.37
C ALA A 7 11.38 -15.41 -29.24
N THR A 8 12.14 -16.51 -29.17
CA THR A 8 12.01 -17.50 -28.08
C THR A 8 12.35 -16.88 -26.71
N ILE A 9 13.40 -16.06 -26.62
CA ILE A 9 13.78 -15.36 -25.39
C ILE A 9 12.67 -14.39 -24.94
N LEU A 10 12.05 -13.67 -25.88
CA LEU A 10 10.94 -12.77 -25.59
C LEU A 10 9.73 -13.55 -25.06
N ALA A 11 9.36 -14.64 -25.74
CA ALA A 11 8.28 -15.52 -25.32
C ALA A 11 8.52 -16.11 -23.92
N PHE A 12 9.76 -16.53 -23.63
CA PHE A 12 10.16 -16.99 -22.31
C PHE A 12 10.00 -15.90 -21.22
N LYS A 13 10.45 -14.67 -21.50
CA LYS A 13 10.30 -13.55 -20.56
C LYS A 13 8.83 -13.20 -20.31
N LEU A 14 8.01 -13.21 -21.35
CA LEU A 14 6.56 -12.99 -21.25
C LEU A 14 5.88 -14.10 -20.45
N ALA A 15 6.19 -15.37 -20.72
CA ALA A 15 5.67 -16.49 -19.96
C ALA A 15 6.05 -16.38 -18.47
N GLN A 16 7.30 -15.99 -18.18
CA GLN A 16 7.75 -15.75 -16.82
C GLN A 16 7.00 -14.59 -16.14
N ALA A 17 6.70 -13.50 -16.85
CA ALA A 17 5.89 -12.40 -16.32
C ALA A 17 4.44 -12.84 -16.04
N ARG A 18 3.85 -13.63 -16.94
CA ARG A 18 2.50 -14.23 -16.77
C ARG A 18 2.42 -15.13 -15.55
N ILE A 19 3.44 -15.96 -15.31
CA ILE A 19 3.49 -16.82 -14.12
C ILE A 19 3.53 -15.99 -12.84
N LEU A 20 4.29 -14.88 -12.81
CA LEU A 20 4.35 -13.99 -11.64
C LEU A 20 3.00 -13.29 -11.39
N ASP A 21 2.35 -12.81 -12.44
CA ASP A 21 1.00 -12.22 -12.41
C ASP A 21 -0.02 -13.22 -11.83
N SER A 22 -0.08 -14.45 -12.36
CA SER A 22 -0.96 -15.50 -11.84
C SER A 22 -0.64 -15.94 -10.41
N LYS A 23 0.62 -15.83 -9.98
CA LYS A 23 1.05 -16.10 -8.59
C LYS A 23 0.83 -14.92 -7.64
N ARG A 24 0.15 -13.85 -8.08
CA ARG A 24 -0.08 -12.61 -7.32
C ARG A 24 1.20 -11.89 -6.89
N LYS A 25 2.32 -12.15 -7.56
CA LYS A 25 3.59 -11.42 -7.39
C LYS A 25 3.59 -10.18 -8.28
N PHE A 26 2.60 -9.32 -8.06
CA PHE A 26 2.27 -8.20 -8.95
C PHE A 26 3.41 -7.18 -9.11
N GLU A 27 4.14 -6.87 -8.03
CA GLU A 27 5.30 -5.96 -8.11
C GLU A 27 6.40 -6.51 -9.03
N GLU A 28 6.74 -7.79 -8.89
CA GLU A 28 7.75 -8.45 -9.74
C GLU A 28 7.26 -8.59 -11.19
N ALA A 29 5.98 -8.95 -11.37
CA ALA A 29 5.36 -9.08 -12.68
C ALA A 29 5.36 -7.74 -13.44
N SER A 30 4.95 -6.66 -12.78
CA SER A 30 4.89 -5.31 -13.36
C SER A 30 6.27 -4.83 -13.82
N LYS A 31 7.30 -4.93 -12.96
CA LYS A 31 8.69 -4.59 -13.34
C LYS A 31 9.16 -5.38 -14.55
N LYS A 32 8.73 -6.65 -14.66
CA LYS A 32 9.13 -7.52 -15.76
C LYS A 32 8.44 -7.15 -17.06
N TYR A 33 7.13 -6.90 -17.03
CA TYR A 33 6.38 -6.40 -18.18
C TYR A 33 6.91 -5.04 -18.66
N HIS A 34 7.18 -4.12 -17.73
CA HIS A 34 7.78 -2.82 -18.04
C HIS A 34 9.17 -2.97 -18.68
N LYS A 35 10.02 -3.87 -18.17
CA LYS A 35 11.30 -4.17 -18.80
C LYS A 35 11.16 -4.78 -20.20
N ILE A 36 10.15 -5.60 -20.42
CA ILE A 36 9.88 -6.22 -21.73
C ILE A 36 9.44 -5.16 -22.74
N SER A 37 8.63 -4.18 -22.34
CA SER A 37 8.15 -3.11 -23.23
C SER A 37 9.26 -2.17 -23.74
N PHE A 38 10.48 -2.21 -23.18
CA PHE A 38 11.65 -1.50 -23.70
C PHE A 38 12.51 -2.32 -24.68
N THR A 39 12.07 -3.52 -25.07
CA THR A 39 12.86 -4.35 -25.99
C THR A 39 12.86 -3.72 -27.39
N ALA A 40 14.04 -3.38 -27.92
CA ALA A 40 14.25 -2.62 -29.17
C ALA A 40 13.73 -3.26 -30.49
N ASN A 41 13.05 -4.41 -30.43
CA ASN A 41 12.49 -5.11 -31.59
C ASN A 41 10.96 -5.17 -31.58
N LEU A 42 10.30 -4.51 -30.62
CA LEU A 42 8.84 -4.46 -30.55
C LEU A 42 8.33 -3.26 -31.33
N ASP A 43 7.29 -3.46 -32.12
CA ASP A 43 6.53 -2.35 -32.69
C ASP A 43 5.77 -1.58 -31.58
N LYS A 44 5.14 -0.45 -31.93
CA LYS A 44 4.45 0.38 -30.93
C LYS A 44 3.29 -0.36 -30.27
N GLU A 45 2.53 -1.15 -31.03
CA GLU A 45 1.37 -1.88 -30.54
C GLU A 45 1.79 -2.99 -29.56
N GLU A 46 2.87 -3.72 -29.86
CA GLU A 46 3.45 -4.73 -28.99
C GLU A 46 4.05 -4.12 -27.72
N GLN A 47 4.66 -2.93 -27.82
CA GLN A 47 5.14 -2.19 -26.65
C GLN A 47 3.99 -1.80 -25.72
N GLU A 48 2.90 -1.25 -26.26
CA GLU A 48 1.69 -0.90 -25.50
C GLU A 48 1.02 -2.15 -24.91
N SER A 49 0.95 -3.24 -25.68
CA SER A 49 0.44 -4.55 -25.23
C SER A 49 1.26 -5.15 -24.08
N CYS A 50 2.56 -4.85 -24.01
CA CYS A 50 3.41 -5.24 -22.88
C CYS A 50 3.31 -4.24 -21.71
N LEU A 51 3.12 -2.95 -21.98
CA LEU A 51 3.05 -1.90 -20.97
C LEU A 51 1.72 -1.94 -20.19
N LEU A 52 0.60 -2.25 -20.85
CA LEU A 52 -0.72 -2.34 -20.21
C LEU A 52 -0.74 -3.36 -19.05
N PRO A 53 -0.30 -4.63 -19.20
CA PRO A 53 -0.15 -5.56 -18.09
C PRO A 53 0.81 -5.08 -16.99
N ALA A 54 1.81 -4.25 -17.35
CA ALA A 54 2.69 -3.65 -16.36
C ALA A 54 1.93 -2.66 -15.47
N VAL A 55 1.07 -1.82 -16.05
CA VAL A 55 0.19 -0.90 -15.33
C VAL A 55 -0.80 -1.65 -14.46
N VAL A 56 -1.51 -2.64 -15.03
CA VAL A 56 -2.48 -3.46 -14.28
C VAL A 56 -1.82 -4.13 -13.06
N CYS A 57 -0.67 -4.78 -13.25
CA CYS A 57 0.06 -5.39 -12.14
C CYS A 57 0.60 -4.34 -11.16
N GLY A 58 1.00 -3.15 -11.63
CA GLY A 58 1.44 -2.06 -10.76
C GLY A 58 0.32 -1.57 -9.85
N VAL A 59 -0.89 -1.42 -10.39
CA VAL A 59 -2.08 -1.02 -9.64
C VAL A 59 -2.48 -2.10 -8.64
N LEU A 60 -2.45 -3.39 -9.02
CA LEU A 60 -2.80 -4.52 -8.14
C LEU A 60 -1.73 -4.90 -7.10
N ALA A 61 -0.53 -4.33 -7.17
CA ALA A 61 0.51 -4.58 -6.17
C ALA A 61 0.06 -4.12 -4.76
N PRO A 62 0.56 -4.75 -3.68
CA PRO A 62 0.21 -4.38 -2.32
C PRO A 62 0.70 -2.97 -1.98
N ALA A 63 -0.10 -2.22 -1.21
CA ALA A 63 0.22 -0.84 -0.89
C ALA A 63 1.52 -0.72 -0.09
N GLY A 64 2.44 0.13 -0.54
CA GLY A 64 3.77 0.25 0.07
C GLY A 64 4.75 1.11 -0.73
N PRO A 65 5.95 1.37 -0.18
CA PRO A 65 6.93 2.25 -0.82
C PRO A 65 7.43 1.72 -2.17
N ASN A 66 7.56 0.40 -2.31
CA ASN A 66 8.00 -0.22 -3.57
C ASN A 66 6.94 -0.06 -4.67
N ARG A 67 5.67 -0.30 -4.34
CA ARG A 67 4.54 -0.03 -5.24
C ARG A 67 4.49 1.43 -5.64
N ASN A 68 4.66 2.36 -4.70
CA ASN A 68 4.61 3.79 -5.02
C ASN A 68 5.71 4.17 -6.02
N ARG A 69 6.96 3.71 -5.80
CA ARG A 69 8.06 3.92 -6.76
C ARG A 69 7.75 3.33 -8.13
N LEU A 70 7.19 2.12 -8.15
CA LEU A 70 6.78 1.44 -9.38
C LEU A 70 5.71 2.23 -10.14
N LEU A 71 4.66 2.70 -9.46
CA LEU A 71 3.61 3.53 -10.04
C LEU A 71 4.14 4.87 -10.54
N THR A 72 5.04 5.53 -9.80
CA THR A 72 5.70 6.76 -10.25
C THR A 72 6.49 6.52 -11.53
N ASN A 73 7.26 5.42 -11.63
CA ASN A 73 8.01 5.10 -12.84
C ASN A 73 7.11 4.84 -14.05
N LEU A 74 5.99 4.14 -13.85
CA LEU A 74 5.01 3.89 -14.91
C LEU A 74 4.29 5.18 -15.32
N PHE A 75 3.99 6.06 -14.38
CA PHE A 75 3.36 7.35 -14.65
C PHE A 75 4.28 8.32 -15.41
N GLN A 76 5.59 8.28 -15.14
CA GLN A 76 6.60 9.08 -15.84
C GLN A 76 6.91 8.57 -17.26
N ASP A 77 6.49 7.34 -17.61
CA ASP A 77 6.64 6.81 -18.96
C ASP A 77 5.60 7.47 -19.88
N GLU A 78 6.03 8.32 -20.81
CA GLU A 78 5.16 9.06 -21.73
C GLU A 78 4.24 8.13 -22.54
N ARG A 79 4.64 6.88 -22.78
CA ARG A 79 3.83 5.88 -23.50
C ARG A 79 2.61 5.44 -22.72
N SER A 80 2.63 5.59 -21.39
CA SER A 80 1.51 5.23 -20.54
C SER A 80 0.28 6.10 -20.79
N VAL A 81 0.44 7.31 -21.34
CA VAL A 81 -0.66 8.26 -21.59
C VAL A 81 -1.71 7.70 -22.57
N ASN A 82 -1.28 6.87 -23.52
CA ASN A 82 -2.15 6.27 -24.53
C ASN A 82 -2.92 5.04 -24.01
N LEU A 83 -2.60 4.57 -22.80
CA LEU A 83 -3.19 3.35 -22.27
C LEU A 83 -4.59 3.62 -21.71
N LEU A 84 -5.45 2.61 -21.88
CA LEU A 84 -6.81 2.60 -21.35
C LEU A 84 -6.85 2.87 -19.84
N ASP A 85 -5.91 2.29 -19.09
CA ASP A 85 -5.83 2.38 -17.63
C ASP A 85 -4.95 3.54 -17.12
N TYR A 86 -4.67 4.54 -17.97
CA TYR A 86 -3.82 5.68 -17.57
C TYR A 86 -4.43 6.52 -16.44
N LYS A 87 -5.75 6.72 -16.45
CA LYS A 87 -6.43 7.57 -15.45
C LYS A 87 -6.29 6.99 -14.04
N ILE A 88 -6.54 5.70 -13.88
CA ILE A 88 -6.38 5.02 -12.59
C ILE A 88 -4.90 4.97 -12.15
N LEU A 89 -3.97 4.81 -13.09
CA LEU A 89 -2.53 4.93 -12.82
C LEU A 89 -2.18 6.32 -12.26
N SER A 90 -2.63 7.38 -12.92
CA SER A 90 -2.40 8.76 -12.50
C SER A 90 -2.92 9.01 -11.08
N LYS A 91 -4.14 8.57 -10.77
CA LYS A 91 -4.72 8.72 -9.43
C LYS A 91 -3.96 7.93 -8.37
N MET A 92 -3.60 6.68 -8.65
CA MET A 92 -2.84 5.84 -7.72
C MET A 92 -1.40 6.34 -7.50
N ALA A 93 -0.81 7.01 -8.50
CA ALA A 93 0.56 7.54 -8.42
C ALA A 93 0.62 8.91 -7.73
N LEU A 94 -0.36 9.79 -7.97
CA LEU A 94 -0.37 11.17 -7.48
C LEU A 94 -1.21 11.36 -6.21
N GLY A 95 -2.30 10.60 -6.07
CA GLY A 95 -3.30 10.78 -5.04
C GLY A 95 -3.02 9.95 -3.78
N PRO A 96 -3.35 10.47 -2.58
CA PRO A 96 -3.33 9.70 -1.35
C PRO A 96 -4.63 8.90 -1.11
N ILE A 97 -5.73 9.27 -1.78
CA ILE A 97 -7.07 8.70 -1.60
C ILE A 97 -7.79 8.66 -2.94
N ILE A 98 -8.40 7.53 -3.25
CA ILE A 98 -9.27 7.30 -4.42
C ILE A 98 -10.70 7.15 -3.93
N GLN A 99 -11.65 7.83 -4.58
CA GLN A 99 -13.05 7.78 -4.18
C GLN A 99 -13.76 6.61 -4.84
N ASP A 100 -14.62 5.91 -4.09
CA ASP A 100 -15.32 4.70 -4.55
C ASP A 100 -16.30 4.96 -5.73
N ASN A 101 -16.73 6.22 -5.93
CA ASN A 101 -17.73 6.61 -6.94
C ASN A 101 -17.11 7.02 -8.30
N GLU A 102 -15.86 6.68 -8.54
CA GLU A 102 -15.17 7.07 -9.78
C GLU A 102 -15.39 6.03 -10.88
N ASN A 103 -15.94 6.46 -12.01
CA ASN A 103 -16.18 5.60 -13.19
C ASN A 103 -14.94 4.82 -13.64
N GLU A 104 -13.76 5.41 -13.45
CA GLU A 104 -12.47 4.81 -13.82
C GLU A 104 -12.17 3.51 -13.08
N MET A 105 -12.66 3.35 -11.84
CA MET A 105 -12.49 2.11 -11.08
C MET A 105 -13.33 0.98 -11.64
N VAL A 106 -14.57 1.30 -12.00
CA VAL A 106 -15.52 0.35 -12.61
C VAL A 106 -15.05 -0.06 -14.01
N GLU A 107 -14.49 0.89 -14.77
CA GLU A 107 -13.86 0.61 -16.06
C GLU A 107 -12.64 -0.29 -15.90
N PHE A 108 -11.74 0.02 -14.96
CA PHE A 108 -10.56 -0.79 -14.68
C PHE A 108 -10.93 -2.23 -14.27
N GLU A 109 -11.91 -2.40 -13.38
CA GLU A 109 -12.35 -3.72 -12.91
C GLU A 109 -12.84 -4.61 -14.05
N LYS A 110 -13.53 -4.03 -15.05
CA LYS A 110 -13.99 -4.77 -16.24
C LYS A 110 -12.86 -5.27 -17.13
N HIS A 111 -11.70 -4.60 -17.12
CA HIS A 111 -10.53 -5.00 -17.91
C HIS A 111 -9.66 -6.05 -17.21
N LEU A 112 -9.88 -6.29 -15.91
CA LEU A 112 -9.12 -7.28 -15.15
C LEU A 112 -9.43 -8.71 -15.60
N LYS A 113 -8.38 -9.54 -15.59
CA LYS A 113 -8.52 -10.96 -15.92
C LYS A 113 -9.18 -11.71 -14.77
N ALA A 114 -9.82 -12.84 -15.07
CA ALA A 114 -10.46 -13.69 -14.06
C ALA A 114 -9.54 -14.08 -12.89
N HIS A 115 -8.24 -14.33 -13.15
CA HIS A 115 -7.28 -14.66 -12.08
C HIS A 115 -6.92 -13.47 -11.19
N GLN A 116 -7.10 -12.24 -11.69
CA GLN A 116 -6.85 -10.98 -10.97
C GLN A 116 -8.07 -10.54 -10.15
N LEU A 117 -9.29 -10.91 -10.60
CA LEU A 117 -10.56 -10.72 -9.88
C LEU A 117 -10.86 -11.81 -8.86
N ALA A 118 -9.89 -12.68 -8.57
CA ALA A 118 -10.10 -13.76 -7.62
C ALA A 118 -10.60 -13.20 -6.28
N LYS A 119 -11.78 -13.67 -5.87
CA LYS A 119 -12.36 -13.33 -4.56
C LYS A 119 -11.33 -13.65 -3.49
N LEU A 120 -11.11 -12.70 -2.59
CA LEU A 120 -10.38 -13.02 -1.38
C LEU A 120 -11.24 -14.04 -0.63
N SER A 121 -10.69 -15.22 -0.33
CA SER A 121 -11.23 -16.01 0.78
C SER A 121 -11.15 -15.08 1.98
N ASN A 122 -12.30 -14.67 2.52
CA ASN A 122 -12.40 -13.74 3.63
C ASN A 122 -11.47 -14.22 4.75
N MET A 123 -10.25 -13.68 4.82
CA MET A 123 -9.34 -13.95 5.94
C MET A 123 -9.78 -13.18 7.19
N LEU A 124 -10.84 -12.40 7.04
CA LEU A 124 -11.60 -11.70 8.05
C LEU A 124 -13.03 -12.24 8.00
N GLU A 125 -13.22 -13.54 8.19
CA GLU A 125 -14.38 -13.98 8.98
C GLU A 125 -14.14 -13.40 10.38
N VAL A 126 -14.59 -12.16 10.60
CA VAL A 126 -15.20 -11.91 11.91
C VAL A 126 -16.35 -12.90 11.89
N LEU A 127 -16.25 -13.91 12.75
CA LEU A 127 -17.43 -14.68 13.14
C LEU A 127 -18.42 -13.62 13.60
N ASP A 128 -19.34 -13.26 12.70
CA ASP A 128 -20.61 -12.73 13.11
C ASP A 128 -21.25 -13.92 13.85
N ASP A 129 -20.87 -14.10 15.11
CA ASP A 129 -21.71 -14.73 16.13
C ASP A 129 -22.89 -13.76 16.38
N GLU A 130 -23.59 -13.39 15.32
CA GLU A 130 -24.93 -12.82 15.37
C GLU A 130 -25.84 -14.02 15.08
N GLU A 131 -25.81 -14.97 16.01
CA GLU A 131 -26.98 -15.81 16.25
C GLU A 131 -28.19 -14.89 16.33
N GLU A 132 -29.13 -15.19 15.45
CA GLU A 132 -30.54 -14.83 15.50
C GLU A 132 -31.02 -14.33 16.88
N ASN A 133 -31.07 -13.02 17.07
CA ASN A 133 -32.03 -12.43 17.99
C ASN A 133 -33.05 -11.62 17.20
N SER A 134 -33.93 -12.38 16.54
CA SER A 134 -35.19 -11.94 15.96
C SER A 134 -36.15 -11.44 17.06
N ALA A 135 -35.90 -10.24 17.59
CA ALA A 135 -36.87 -9.53 18.41
C ALA A 135 -36.64 -8.00 18.44
N ALA A 136 -35.41 -7.54 18.21
CA ALA A 136 -35.06 -6.11 18.31
C ALA A 136 -35.22 -5.31 16.99
N LYS A 137 -36.03 -5.79 16.04
CA LYS A 137 -36.28 -5.11 14.74
C LYS A 137 -37.38 -4.04 14.82
N MET A 138 -38.00 -3.83 15.97
CA MET A 138 -39.01 -2.77 16.16
C MET A 138 -38.42 -1.66 17.03
N MET A 139 -38.35 -0.46 16.48
CA MET A 139 -37.67 0.74 17.01
C MET A 139 -36.13 0.72 16.95
N ILE A 140 -35.57 1.21 15.84
CA ILE A 140 -34.61 2.32 15.83
C ILE A 140 -34.73 2.98 14.45
N THR A 141 -35.39 4.13 14.42
CA THR A 141 -35.36 5.11 13.34
C THR A 141 -34.04 5.86 13.43
N THR A 142 -33.04 5.43 12.67
CA THR A 142 -31.92 6.27 12.24
C THR A 142 -31.21 5.47 11.16
N GLU A 143 -30.99 6.15 10.04
CA GLU A 143 -30.30 5.67 8.85
C GLU A 143 -29.11 4.78 9.22
N ARG A 144 -29.30 3.46 9.18
CA ARG A 144 -28.17 2.52 9.24
C ARG A 144 -27.40 2.77 7.95
N ARG A 145 -26.34 3.58 8.04
CA ARG A 145 -25.29 3.59 7.01
C ARG A 145 -24.97 2.12 6.76
N PRO A 146 -25.05 1.63 5.51
CA PRO A 146 -24.75 0.24 5.25
C PRO A 146 -23.39 -0.06 5.90
N LEU A 147 -23.35 -1.10 6.76
CA LEU A 147 -22.09 -1.57 7.31
C LEU A 147 -21.16 -1.75 6.11
N LYS A 148 -20.03 -1.05 6.13
CA LYS A 148 -19.09 -1.07 5.01
C LYS A 148 -18.66 -2.53 4.84
N LYS A 149 -19.18 -3.18 3.79
CA LYS A 149 -18.80 -4.54 3.44
C LYS A 149 -17.29 -4.56 3.24
N GLY A 150 -16.64 -5.60 3.76
CA GLY A 150 -15.24 -5.85 3.48
C GLY A 150 -14.97 -5.95 1.97
N PRO A 151 -13.72 -5.84 1.54
CA PRO A 151 -13.39 -5.87 0.12
C PRO A 151 -13.77 -7.23 -0.49
N GLU A 152 -14.68 -7.21 -1.46
CA GLU A 152 -15.20 -8.43 -2.11
C GLU A 152 -14.17 -9.10 -3.05
N ASN A 153 -13.27 -8.31 -3.62
CA ASN A 153 -12.27 -8.76 -4.60
C ASN A 153 -10.88 -8.17 -4.26
N MET A 154 -9.84 -8.71 -4.91
CA MET A 154 -8.46 -8.26 -4.69
C MET A 154 -8.28 -6.77 -5.00
N PHE A 155 -8.93 -6.26 -6.04
CA PHE A 155 -8.82 -4.85 -6.43
C PHE A 155 -9.36 -3.91 -5.34
N ASN A 156 -10.55 -4.18 -4.82
CA ASN A 156 -11.18 -3.44 -3.72
C ASN A 156 -10.30 -3.45 -2.47
N TRP A 157 -9.64 -4.58 -2.17
CA TRP A 157 -8.70 -4.64 -1.06
C TRP A 157 -7.48 -3.74 -1.28
N VAL A 158 -6.92 -3.72 -2.48
CA VAL A 158 -5.78 -2.86 -2.81
C VAL A 158 -6.15 -1.38 -2.74
N VAL A 159 -7.32 -0.99 -3.25
CA VAL A 159 -7.83 0.38 -3.17
C VAL A 159 -8.04 0.77 -1.70
N MET A 160 -8.68 -0.10 -0.92
CA MET A 160 -8.88 0.12 0.51
C MET A 160 -7.54 0.35 1.20
N GLN A 161 -6.52 -0.48 0.95
CA GLN A 161 -5.19 -0.28 1.54
C GLN A 161 -4.52 1.03 1.11
N HIS A 162 -4.64 1.37 -0.17
CA HIS A 162 -4.10 2.61 -0.70
C HIS A 162 -4.68 3.82 0.03
N ASN A 163 -5.98 3.83 0.30
CA ASN A 163 -6.65 4.91 1.03
C ASN A 163 -6.39 4.86 2.54
N LEU A 164 -6.40 3.66 3.11
CA LEU A 164 -6.38 3.46 4.56
C LEU A 164 -4.99 3.71 5.16
N LEU A 165 -3.91 3.29 4.49
CA LEU A 165 -2.54 3.45 5.04
C LEU A 165 -2.14 4.91 5.26
N PRO A 166 -2.34 5.84 4.31
CA PRO A 166 -2.09 7.26 4.54
C PRO A 166 -3.01 7.83 5.63
N ALA A 167 -4.30 7.49 5.61
CA ALA A 167 -5.29 7.99 6.55
C ALA A 167 -4.96 7.59 8.00
N ILE A 168 -4.70 6.31 8.27
CA ILE A 168 -4.31 5.82 9.61
C ILE A 168 -3.05 6.51 10.08
N LYS A 169 -2.05 6.66 9.20
CA LYS A 169 -0.77 7.29 9.55
C LYS A 169 -0.91 8.77 9.92
N ILE A 170 -1.77 9.50 9.21
CA ILE A 170 -2.08 10.90 9.52
C ILE A 170 -2.85 10.97 10.84
N MET A 171 -3.91 10.17 10.98
CA MET A 171 -4.75 10.12 12.17
C MET A 171 -3.97 9.74 13.43
N ALA A 172 -3.10 8.73 13.35
CA ALA A 172 -2.28 8.33 14.49
C ALA A 172 -1.34 9.46 14.92
N ARG A 173 -0.77 10.23 13.98
CA ARG A 173 0.06 11.39 14.31
C ARG A 173 -0.73 12.50 14.97
N THR A 174 -1.89 12.86 14.42
CA THR A 174 -2.72 13.93 15.00
C THR A 174 -3.19 13.55 16.39
N MET A 175 -3.62 12.30 16.61
CA MET A 175 -4.05 11.85 17.94
C MET A 175 -2.91 11.83 18.97
N ILE A 176 -1.68 11.52 18.56
CA ILE A 176 -0.51 11.60 19.45
C ILE A 176 -0.16 13.06 19.76
N GLN A 177 -0.22 13.96 18.77
CA GLN A 177 0.04 15.39 18.96
C GLN A 177 -1.01 16.05 19.86
N GLU A 178 -2.28 15.69 19.70
CA GLU A 178 -3.40 16.14 20.55
C GLU A 178 -3.41 15.47 21.93
N ASN A 179 -2.42 14.61 22.24
CA ASN A 179 -2.32 13.84 23.48
C ASN A 179 -3.54 12.95 23.78
N ARG A 180 -4.35 12.64 22.76
CA ARG A 180 -5.50 11.72 22.84
C ARG A 180 -5.08 10.27 22.73
N LEU A 181 -3.87 10.02 22.24
CA LEU A 181 -3.28 8.69 22.11
C LEU A 181 -1.88 8.66 22.72
N LYS A 182 -1.70 7.94 23.83
CA LYS A 182 -0.39 7.73 24.46
C LYS A 182 0.41 6.67 23.68
N ALA A 183 1.08 7.10 22.63
CA ALA A 183 1.92 6.22 21.81
C ALA A 183 3.15 6.95 21.26
N LEU A 184 4.18 6.19 20.92
CA LEU A 184 5.39 6.66 20.26
C LEU A 184 5.46 6.10 18.83
N ILE A 185 5.77 6.96 17.85
CA ILE A 185 5.98 6.54 16.46
C ILE A 185 7.47 6.32 16.22
N ASN A 186 7.89 5.08 16.03
CA ASN A 186 9.25 4.75 15.60
C ASN A 186 9.38 4.96 14.08
N ARG A 187 10.10 6.01 13.68
CA ARG A 187 10.30 6.36 12.27
C ARG A 187 11.19 5.38 11.51
N VAL A 188 12.09 4.66 12.20
CA VAL A 188 13.01 3.69 11.59
C VAL A 188 12.27 2.38 11.33
N ASN A 189 11.67 1.82 12.40
CA ASN A 189 11.02 0.52 12.34
C ASN A 189 9.58 0.58 11.79
N LYS A 190 9.04 1.78 11.57
CA LYS A 190 7.66 2.03 11.08
C LYS A 190 6.56 1.45 11.99
N LEU A 191 6.84 1.36 13.30
CA LEU A 191 5.91 0.84 14.30
C LEU A 191 5.37 1.95 15.21
N ILE A 192 4.14 1.76 15.66
CA ILE A 192 3.51 2.57 16.71
C ILE A 192 3.55 1.73 17.99
N THR A 193 4.26 2.24 19.01
CA THR A 193 4.33 1.59 20.32
C THR A 193 3.37 2.31 21.27
N PHE A 194 2.32 1.62 21.69
CA PHE A 194 1.37 2.16 22.67
C PHE A 194 1.96 2.04 24.08
N LYS A 195 1.88 3.12 24.86
CA LYS A 195 2.30 3.07 26.27
C LYS A 195 1.18 2.38 27.06
N ASN A 196 1.45 1.17 27.55
CA ASN A 196 0.47 0.43 28.36
C ASN A 196 0.35 1.10 29.75
N PRO A 197 -0.86 1.46 30.22
CA PRO A 197 -1.04 2.03 31.55
C PRO A 197 -0.58 1.10 32.69
N SER A 198 -0.49 -0.22 32.47
CA SER A 198 -0.02 -1.16 33.49
C SER A 198 1.50 -1.16 33.73
N ASN A 199 2.30 -0.46 32.92
CA ASN A 199 3.72 -0.21 33.18
C ASN A 199 3.98 1.21 33.72
N ALA A 200 2.93 1.91 34.21
CA ALA A 200 3.04 3.28 34.73
C ALA A 200 3.51 3.37 36.20
N LEU A 201 4.18 2.34 36.73
CA LEU A 201 4.73 2.34 38.11
C LEU A 201 6.25 2.48 38.19
N GLU A 202 6.94 2.77 37.09
CA GLU A 202 8.34 3.19 37.16
C GLU A 202 8.53 4.44 36.30
N GLU A 203 9.17 5.44 36.90
CA GLU A 203 9.44 6.80 36.41
C GLU A 203 8.34 7.86 36.62
N ASP A 204 7.95 8.05 37.89
CA ASP A 204 7.84 9.39 38.47
C ASP A 204 8.86 9.50 39.62
N VAL A 205 10.13 9.75 39.29
CA VAL A 205 11.11 10.25 40.26
C VAL A 205 11.27 11.75 40.01
N VAL A 206 10.43 12.51 40.67
CA VAL A 206 10.71 13.92 40.97
C VAL A 206 11.87 13.94 41.96
N VAL A 207 13.04 14.39 41.52
CA VAL A 207 13.97 15.09 42.43
C VAL A 207 14.37 16.39 41.76
N GLY A 208 13.59 17.43 42.03
CA GLY A 208 14.14 18.76 42.13
C GLY A 208 14.89 18.87 43.45
N ASN A 209 16.16 19.27 43.42
CA ASN A 209 16.57 20.55 43.99
C ASN A 209 18.05 20.86 43.73
N VAL A 210 18.23 22.14 43.43
CA VAL A 210 19.42 22.97 43.39
C VAL A 210 20.47 22.64 44.48
N ALA A 211 21.72 22.41 44.08
CA ALA A 211 22.91 22.93 44.78
C ALA A 211 24.21 22.74 43.96
N ALA A 212 24.89 23.88 43.76
CA ALA A 212 26.33 24.08 43.75
C ALA A 212 27.21 23.65 42.54
N ALA A 213 27.70 24.72 41.90
CA ALA A 213 29.05 24.95 41.38
C ALA A 213 29.40 24.46 39.95
N SER A 214 29.24 25.38 39.01
CA SER A 214 30.27 25.62 37.98
C SER A 214 31.43 26.39 38.61
N ILE A 215 32.69 26.03 38.30
CA ILE A 215 33.80 26.91 37.88
C ILE A 215 35.05 26.04 37.60
N ALA A 216 35.80 26.48 36.61
CA ALA A 216 36.80 25.79 35.78
C ALA A 216 38.20 25.63 36.40
N VAL A 217 39.14 25.22 35.51
CA VAL A 217 40.62 25.15 35.60
C VAL A 217 41.09 23.78 36.12
N GLY A 218 41.89 22.97 35.44
CA GLY A 218 42.99 23.23 34.51
C GLY A 218 44.27 22.64 35.12
N GLU A 219 45.08 21.97 34.29
CA GLU A 219 46.50 21.61 34.51
C GLU A 219 46.90 20.33 35.31
N SER A 220 47.45 19.38 34.54
CA SER A 220 48.77 18.72 34.64
C SER A 220 49.28 18.10 35.95
N GLY A 221 49.90 16.91 35.82
CA GLY A 221 51.05 16.53 36.65
C GLY A 221 51.05 15.15 37.31
N ASN A 222 51.68 14.19 36.62
CA ASN A 222 52.86 13.42 37.09
C ASN A 222 52.83 12.58 38.41
N THR A 223 53.16 11.28 38.24
CA THR A 223 53.96 10.38 39.12
C THR A 223 53.52 10.20 40.60
N LYS A 224 53.41 8.99 41.14
CA LYS A 224 54.34 7.85 41.15
C LYS A 224 53.55 6.55 41.39
#